data_AF-A0A7S2JI73-F1
#
_entry.id   AF-A0A7S2JI73-F1
#
_cell.length_a   1.000
_cell.length_b   1.000
_cell.length_c   1.000
_cell.angle_alpha   90.00
_cell.angle_beta   90.00
_cell.angle_gamma   90.00
#
_symmetry.space_group_name_H-M   'P 1'
#
loop_
_entity.id
_entity.type
_entity.pdbx_description
1 polymer ?
#
loop_
_entity_poly.entity_id
_entity_poly.type
_entity_poly.pdbx_seq_one_letter_code
_entity_poly.pdbx_strand_id
1 'polypeptide(L)'
;VKSVRSMMLEGEMSTRRLNIQHIINSETICLVLLVTIIYHVILTVFETDYRVDGGSVPVWIEVSNYWLMAFYSVEFVMRVYVERRRWFLKPLCVVEGIALIADVVILIWSSTNSYIAILVVLRPMRLLRIAKSMNVMKGMPELAHMIRGMSGALVALFWGGTLVFFVLCVWGILAVRIIHPLNQELDRQGVWAHTGCERCPRAFETVTNSMLTFTQSIIAGDSWGVMAVPI
;
A
#
# COMPACT_ATOMS: atom_id res chain seq x y z
N VAL A 1 -21.02 17.44 5.07
CA VAL A 1 -21.44 17.35 3.65
C VAL A 1 -22.65 18.26 3.49
N LYS A 2 -22.53 19.41 2.82
CA LYS A 2 -23.69 20.28 2.55
C LYS A 2 -24.71 19.47 1.74
N SER A 3 -25.93 19.34 2.25
CA SER A 3 -27.02 18.63 1.56
C SER A 3 -27.19 19.21 0.16
N VAL A 4 -27.41 18.36 -0.86
CA VAL A 4 -27.69 18.75 -2.26
C VAL A 4 -28.79 19.84 -2.33
N ARG A 5 -29.71 19.83 -1.35
CA ARG A 5 -30.77 20.83 -1.18
C ARG A 5 -30.24 22.24 -0.87
N SER A 6 -29.13 22.38 -0.14
CA SER A 6 -28.48 23.68 0.13
C SER A 6 -27.74 24.24 -1.09
N MET A 7 -27.26 23.38 -1.99
CA MET A 7 -26.61 23.81 -3.24
C MET A 7 -27.60 24.22 -4.32
N MET A 8 -28.82 23.66 -4.30
CA MET A 8 -29.92 24.15 -5.13
C MET A 8 -30.40 25.54 -4.70
N LEU A 9 -30.38 25.84 -3.40
CA LEU A 9 -30.76 27.16 -2.86
C LEU A 9 -29.77 28.27 -3.22
N GLU A 10 -28.50 27.94 -3.49
CA GLU A 10 -27.46 28.91 -3.90
C GLU A 10 -27.51 29.25 -5.41
N GLY A 11 -28.39 28.63 -6.23
CA GLY A 11 -28.58 28.98 -7.64
C GLY A 11 -27.39 28.67 -8.57
N GLU A 12 -26.33 28.01 -8.09
CA GLU A 12 -25.07 27.85 -8.82
C GLU A 12 -25.04 26.69 -9.84
N MET A 13 -26.07 25.83 -9.90
CA MET A 13 -25.98 24.53 -10.58
C MET A 13 -26.94 24.37 -11.77
N SER A 14 -26.37 24.31 -12.97
CA SER A 14 -27.08 24.01 -14.22
C SER A 14 -27.71 22.62 -14.22
N THR A 15 -28.88 22.45 -14.84
CA THR A 15 -29.63 21.16 -14.95
C THR A 15 -28.77 20.01 -15.48
N ARG A 16 -27.86 20.28 -16.42
CA ARG A 16 -26.91 19.28 -16.94
C ARG A 16 -25.95 18.77 -15.87
N ARG A 17 -25.54 19.63 -14.92
CA ARG A 17 -24.65 19.25 -13.82
C ARG A 17 -25.36 18.44 -12.76
N LEU A 18 -26.62 18.81 -12.46
CA LEU A 18 -27.46 18.04 -11.54
C LEU A 18 -27.63 16.60 -12.02
N ASN A 19 -27.89 16.40 -13.32
CA ASN A 19 -28.03 15.06 -13.90
C ASN A 19 -26.72 14.26 -13.80
N ILE A 20 -25.58 14.86 -14.15
CA ILE A 20 -24.28 14.18 -14.04
C ILE A 20 -23.92 13.87 -12.59
N GLN A 21 -24.23 14.77 -11.65
CA GLN A 21 -24.01 14.53 -10.23
C GLN A 21 -24.87 13.36 -9.71
N HIS A 22 -26.12 13.26 -10.16
CA HIS A 22 -26.98 12.12 -9.84
C HIS A 22 -26.43 10.81 -10.39
N ILE A 23 -25.89 10.82 -11.60
CA ILE A 23 -25.26 9.67 -12.23
C ILE A 23 -24.02 9.24 -11.43
N ILE A 24 -23.08 10.16 -11.14
CA ILE A 24 -21.84 9.84 -10.41
C ILE A 24 -22.12 9.29 -9.00
N ASN A 25 -23.16 9.80 -8.33
CA ASN A 25 -23.53 9.37 -6.98
C ASN A 25 -24.46 8.14 -6.96
N SER A 26 -24.69 7.50 -8.11
CA SER A 26 -25.50 6.29 -8.20
C SER A 26 -24.75 5.07 -7.67
N GLU A 27 -25.46 4.21 -6.94
CA GLU A 27 -24.93 2.93 -6.43
C GLU A 27 -24.43 2.04 -7.57
N THR A 28 -25.07 2.10 -8.74
CA THR A 28 -24.66 1.33 -9.92
C THR A 28 -23.27 1.74 -10.40
N ILE A 29 -22.97 3.05 -10.44
CA ILE A 29 -21.64 3.52 -10.83
C ILE A 29 -20.60 3.15 -9.78
N CYS A 30 -20.95 3.18 -8.49
CA CYS A 30 -20.07 2.69 -7.45
C CYS A 30 -19.70 1.22 -7.66
N LEU A 31 -20.67 0.36 -7.98
CA LEU A 31 -20.44 -1.06 -8.26
C LEU A 31 -19.57 -1.27 -9.51
N VAL A 32 -19.85 -0.54 -10.59
CA VAL A 32 -19.04 -0.61 -11.83
C VAL A 32 -17.60 -0.19 -11.56
N LEU A 33 -17.37 0.89 -10.82
CA LEU A 33 -16.02 1.33 -10.44
C LEU A 33 -15.31 0.26 -9.60
N LEU A 34 -16.01 -0.36 -8.64
CA LEU A 34 -15.44 -1.44 -7.81
C LEU A 34 -15.02 -2.65 -8.64
N VAL A 35 -15.88 -3.13 -9.53
CA VAL A 35 -15.57 -4.25 -10.44
C VAL A 35 -14.37 -3.91 -11.33
N THR A 36 -14.33 -2.68 -11.84
CA THR A 36 -13.22 -2.19 -12.68
C THR A 36 -11.90 -2.14 -11.91
N ILE A 37 -11.93 -1.74 -10.63
CA ILE A 37 -10.76 -1.76 -9.75
C ILE A 37 -10.27 -3.19 -9.51
N ILE A 38 -11.19 -4.12 -9.20
CA ILE A 38 -10.83 -5.53 -8.99
C ILE A 38 -10.17 -6.09 -10.24
N TYR A 39 -10.77 -5.84 -11.41
CA TYR A 39 -10.19 -6.23 -12.69
C TYR A 39 -8.80 -5.62 -12.92
N HIS A 40 -8.60 -4.35 -12.56
CA HIS A 40 -7.31 -3.69 -12.67
C HIS A 40 -6.23 -4.32 -11.77
N VAL A 41 -6.58 -4.69 -10.54
CA VAL A 41 -5.66 -5.38 -9.63
C VAL A 41 -5.26 -6.74 -10.21
N ILE A 42 -6.22 -7.51 -10.72
CA ILE A 42 -5.96 -8.81 -11.35
C ILE A 42 -4.99 -8.67 -12.53
N LEU A 43 -5.23 -7.70 -13.43
CA LEU A 43 -4.31 -7.43 -14.53
C LEU A 43 -2.91 -7.04 -14.04
N THR A 44 -2.83 -6.25 -12.98
CA THR A 44 -1.54 -5.81 -12.40
C THR A 44 -0.76 -7.00 -11.83
N VAL A 45 -1.44 -7.96 -11.20
CA VAL A 45 -0.81 -9.21 -10.74
C VAL A 45 -0.25 -9.98 -11.92
N PHE A 46 -1.07 -10.26 -12.95
CA PHE A 46 -0.60 -10.95 -14.15
C PHE A 46 0.56 -10.23 -14.83
N GLU A 47 0.47 -8.90 -15.02
CA GLU A 47 1.54 -8.09 -15.60
C GLU A 47 2.84 -8.16 -14.78
N THR A 48 2.75 -8.29 -13.46
CA THR A 48 3.90 -8.43 -12.57
C THR A 48 4.54 -9.81 -12.72
N ASP A 49 3.73 -10.87 -12.73
CA ASP A 49 4.20 -12.25 -12.87
C ASP A 49 4.90 -12.47 -14.22
N TYR A 50 4.33 -11.97 -15.31
CA TYR A 50 4.94 -12.06 -16.64
C TYR A 50 6.28 -11.31 -16.75
N ARG A 51 6.58 -10.37 -15.83
CA ARG A 51 7.79 -9.55 -15.87
C ARG A 51 8.97 -10.10 -15.06
N VAL A 52 8.77 -11.11 -14.23
CA VAL A 52 9.81 -11.62 -13.30
C VAL A 52 11.10 -12.02 -14.04
N ASP A 53 10.98 -12.61 -15.24
CA ASP A 53 12.12 -13.07 -16.04
C ASP A 53 12.45 -12.15 -17.24
N GLY A 54 11.94 -10.90 -17.25
CA GLY A 54 12.01 -10.05 -18.43
C GLY A 54 11.11 -10.56 -19.58
N GLY A 55 10.13 -11.41 -19.26
CA GLY A 55 9.15 -11.91 -20.19
C GLY A 55 8.39 -10.77 -20.88
N SER A 56 8.09 -10.98 -22.16
CA SER A 56 7.24 -10.05 -22.91
C SER A 56 5.82 -10.12 -22.38
N VAL A 57 5.25 -8.96 -22.00
CA VAL A 57 3.87 -8.88 -21.56
C VAL A 57 2.95 -9.18 -22.76
N PRO A 58 1.96 -10.08 -22.60
CA PRO A 58 0.98 -10.35 -23.66
C PRO A 58 0.23 -9.08 -24.09
N VAL A 59 0.04 -8.92 -25.41
CA VAL A 59 -0.59 -7.73 -26.01
C VAL A 59 -1.99 -7.45 -25.44
N TRP A 60 -2.76 -8.48 -25.08
CA TRP A 60 -4.10 -8.30 -24.52
C TRP A 60 -4.07 -7.59 -23.14
N ILE A 61 -3.04 -7.82 -22.32
CA ILE A 61 -2.87 -7.13 -21.02
C ILE A 61 -2.56 -5.65 -21.26
N GLU A 62 -1.70 -5.35 -22.24
CA GLU A 62 -1.37 -3.97 -22.59
C GLU A 62 -2.62 -3.23 -23.10
N VAL A 63 -3.38 -3.82 -24.01
CA VAL A 63 -4.63 -3.24 -24.54
C VAL A 63 -5.63 -3.01 -23.42
N SER A 64 -5.83 -3.96 -22.51
CA SER A 64 -6.74 -3.78 -21.37
C SER A 64 -6.28 -2.64 -20.43
N ASN A 65 -4.98 -2.49 -20.22
CA ASN A 65 -4.43 -1.38 -19.43
C ASN A 65 -4.70 -0.02 -20.08
N TYR A 66 -4.59 0.09 -21.41
CA TYR A 66 -4.95 1.32 -22.14
C TYR A 66 -6.44 1.66 -21.99
N TRP A 67 -7.33 0.66 -22.11
CA TRP A 67 -8.76 0.84 -21.92
C TRP A 67 -9.12 1.32 -20.51
N LEU A 68 -8.52 0.71 -19.49
CA LEU A 68 -8.72 1.12 -18.10
C LEU A 68 -8.24 2.55 -17.87
N MET A 69 -7.07 2.91 -18.41
CA MET A 69 -6.55 4.26 -18.32
C MET A 69 -7.49 5.29 -18.97
N ALA A 70 -8.05 4.97 -20.14
CA ALA A 70 -9.04 5.81 -20.80
C ALA A 70 -10.31 5.96 -19.94
N PHE A 71 -10.83 4.86 -19.42
CA PHE A 71 -12.02 4.84 -18.56
C PHE A 71 -11.85 5.75 -17.32
N TYR A 72 -10.75 5.59 -16.58
CA TYR A 72 -10.45 6.42 -15.41
C TYR A 72 -10.20 7.89 -15.77
N SER A 73 -9.66 8.17 -16.97
CA SER A 73 -9.49 9.54 -17.45
C SER A 73 -10.83 10.23 -17.69
N VAL A 74 -11.79 9.52 -18.29
CA VAL A 74 -13.15 10.05 -18.50
C VAL A 74 -13.86 10.28 -17.16
N GLU A 75 -13.77 9.31 -16.24
CA GLU A 75 -14.30 9.43 -14.88
C GLU A 75 -13.74 10.66 -14.15
N PHE A 76 -12.42 10.86 -14.21
CA PHE A 76 -11.73 12.00 -13.62
C PHE A 76 -12.24 13.34 -14.19
N VAL A 77 -12.33 13.46 -15.51
CA VAL A 77 -12.84 14.69 -16.16
C VAL A 77 -14.27 14.98 -15.74
N MET A 78 -15.13 13.95 -15.66
CA MET A 78 -16.50 14.09 -15.17
C MET A 78 -16.55 14.59 -13.71
N ARG A 79 -15.72 14.04 -12.82
CA ARG A 79 -15.64 14.49 -11.42
C ARG A 79 -15.14 15.92 -11.28
N VAL A 80 -14.10 16.31 -12.01
CA VAL A 80 -13.58 17.68 -12.02
C VAL A 80 -14.63 18.67 -12.56
N TYR A 81 -15.38 18.28 -13.59
CA TYR A 81 -16.45 19.11 -14.15
C TYR A 81 -17.58 19.39 -13.16
N VAL A 82 -17.97 18.39 -12.35
CA VAL A 82 -19.03 18.51 -11.34
C VAL A 82 -18.55 19.23 -10.08
N GLU A 83 -17.41 18.84 -9.51
CA GLU A 83 -16.95 19.34 -8.19
C GLU A 83 -16.13 20.64 -8.25
N ARG A 84 -15.54 20.97 -9.42
CA ARG A 84 -14.78 22.22 -9.66
C ARG A 84 -13.78 22.54 -8.52
N ARG A 85 -13.93 23.70 -7.86
CA ARG A 85 -13.03 24.15 -6.78
C ARG A 85 -13.07 23.27 -5.54
N ARG A 86 -14.18 22.57 -5.28
CA ARG A 86 -14.30 21.65 -4.13
C ARG A 86 -13.44 20.41 -4.30
N TRP A 87 -13.15 20.03 -5.55
CA TRP A 87 -12.27 18.92 -5.86
C TRP A 87 -10.83 19.18 -5.34
N PHE A 88 -10.31 20.40 -5.56
CA PHE A 88 -8.96 20.79 -5.12
C PHE A 88 -8.81 20.92 -3.59
N LEU A 89 -9.91 21.01 -2.84
CA LEU A 89 -9.89 21.10 -1.38
C LEU A 89 -9.76 19.73 -0.71
N LYS A 90 -10.01 18.63 -1.43
CA LYS A 90 -9.90 17.26 -0.90
C LYS A 90 -8.50 16.71 -1.22
N PRO A 91 -7.62 16.50 -0.22
CA PRO A 91 -6.21 16.14 -0.47
C PRO A 91 -6.07 14.80 -1.21
N LEU A 92 -6.92 13.81 -0.90
CA LEU A 92 -6.89 12.52 -1.58
C LEU A 92 -7.34 12.60 -3.03
N CYS A 93 -8.29 13.47 -3.36
CA CYS A 93 -8.70 13.68 -4.75
C CYS A 93 -7.56 14.31 -5.54
N VAL A 94 -6.88 15.31 -4.96
CA VAL A 94 -5.71 15.95 -5.57
C VAL A 94 -4.60 14.94 -5.85
N VAL A 95 -4.27 14.07 -4.87
CA VAL A 95 -3.25 13.02 -5.05
C VAL A 95 -3.63 12.07 -6.20
N GLU A 96 -4.89 11.63 -6.27
CA GLU A 96 -5.35 10.76 -7.36
C GLU A 96 -5.28 11.44 -8.73
N GLY A 97 -5.63 12.73 -8.80
CA GLY A 97 -5.52 13.49 -10.04
C GLY A 97 -4.08 13.68 -10.50
N ILE A 98 -3.16 14.00 -9.58
CA ILE A 98 -1.72 14.10 -9.88
C ILE A 98 -1.19 12.74 -10.37
N ALA A 99 -1.57 11.65 -9.72
CA ALA A 99 -1.18 10.30 -10.12
C ALA A 99 -1.66 9.96 -11.54
N LEU A 100 -2.93 10.28 -11.86
CA LEU A 100 -3.48 10.04 -13.19
C LEU A 100 -2.79 10.90 -14.27
N ILE A 101 -2.53 12.18 -13.99
CA ILE A 101 -1.82 13.07 -14.91
C ILE A 101 -0.40 12.56 -15.14
N ALA A 102 0.29 12.15 -14.07
CA ALA A 102 1.64 11.58 -14.17
C ALA A 102 1.65 10.32 -15.06
N ASP A 103 0.68 9.41 -14.90
CA ASP A 103 0.53 8.23 -15.75
C ASP A 103 0.35 8.61 -17.24
N VAL A 104 -0.48 9.62 -17.55
CA VAL A 104 -0.69 10.11 -18.92
C VAL A 104 0.58 10.70 -19.50
N VAL A 105 1.30 11.53 -18.73
CA VAL A 105 2.56 12.15 -19.16
C VAL A 105 3.62 11.08 -19.43
N ILE A 106 3.74 10.08 -18.55
CA ILE A 106 4.65 8.95 -18.73
C ILE A 106 4.32 8.19 -20.01
N LEU A 107 3.05 7.94 -20.28
CA LEU A 107 2.63 7.22 -21.47
C LEU A 107 3.04 7.96 -22.75
N ILE A 108 2.72 9.26 -22.83
CA ILE A 108 3.07 10.12 -23.97
C ILE A 108 4.59 10.25 -24.13
N TRP A 109 5.32 10.34 -23.02
CA TRP A 109 6.78 10.41 -23.06
C TRP A 109 7.39 9.12 -23.59
N SER A 110 6.88 7.97 -23.13
CA SER A 110 7.35 6.65 -23.58
C SER A 110 7.08 6.37 -25.05
N SER A 111 6.04 6.97 -25.64
CA SER A 111 5.77 6.82 -27.08
C SER A 111 6.65 7.71 -27.96
N THR A 112 7.21 8.79 -27.41
CA THR A 112 7.97 9.80 -28.19
C THR A 112 9.49 9.65 -28.03
N ASN A 113 9.98 9.17 -26.89
CA ASN A 113 11.41 9.11 -26.59
C ASN A 113 11.84 7.71 -26.12
N SER A 114 12.77 7.08 -26.83
CA SER A 114 13.29 5.73 -26.56
C SER A 114 14.33 5.66 -25.42
N TYR A 115 14.58 6.75 -24.69
CA TYR A 115 15.63 6.77 -23.66
C TYR A 115 15.25 5.96 -22.41
N ILE A 116 16.11 4.98 -22.10
CA ILE A 116 15.84 3.78 -21.29
C ILE A 116 16.01 4.03 -19.78
N ALA A 117 16.63 5.16 -19.38
CA ALA A 117 17.00 5.42 -17.98
C ALA A 117 15.83 5.84 -17.06
N ILE A 118 14.78 6.44 -17.60
CA ILE A 118 13.61 6.89 -16.82
C ILE A 118 12.69 5.72 -16.45
N LEU A 119 12.71 4.62 -17.20
CA LEU A 119 11.81 3.48 -17.00
C LEU A 119 12.00 2.73 -15.68
N VAL A 120 13.20 2.78 -15.08
CA VAL A 120 13.50 2.11 -13.80
C VAL A 120 12.94 2.90 -12.61
N VAL A 121 13.07 4.23 -12.63
CA VAL A 121 12.49 5.13 -11.60
C VAL A 121 10.97 5.20 -11.69
N LEU A 122 10.39 4.89 -12.85
CA LEU A 122 8.94 4.84 -13.06
C LEU A 122 8.28 3.52 -12.62
N ARG A 123 9.04 2.47 -12.30
CA ARG A 123 8.49 1.18 -11.83
C ARG A 123 7.61 1.32 -10.57
N PRO A 124 7.98 2.10 -9.54
CA PRO A 124 7.14 2.33 -8.37
C PRO A 124 5.92 3.21 -8.67
N MET A 125 6.01 4.15 -9.64
CA MET A 125 4.86 5.00 -10.00
C MET A 125 3.70 4.19 -10.60
N ARG A 126 3.95 3.00 -11.17
CA ARG A 126 2.89 2.09 -11.64
C ARG A 126 2.05 1.53 -10.48
N LEU A 127 2.61 1.38 -9.28
CA LEU A 127 1.87 0.97 -8.07
C LEU A 127 0.94 2.08 -7.56
N LEU A 128 1.22 3.34 -7.93
CA LEU A 128 0.35 4.49 -7.63
C LEU A 128 -1.02 4.36 -8.32
N ARG A 129 -1.17 3.49 -9.32
CA ARG A 129 -2.48 3.14 -9.91
C ARG A 129 -3.41 2.46 -8.91
N ILE A 130 -2.88 1.70 -7.96
CA ILE A 130 -3.66 1.07 -6.88
C ILE A 130 -4.18 2.16 -5.91
N ALA A 131 -3.41 3.24 -5.73
CA ALA A 131 -3.81 4.38 -4.92
C ALA A 131 -5.04 5.11 -5.50
N LYS A 132 -5.30 5.01 -6.81
CA LYS A 132 -6.52 5.55 -7.46
C LYS A 132 -7.82 4.97 -6.91
N SER A 133 -7.76 3.77 -6.34
CA SER A 133 -8.92 3.05 -5.80
C SER A 133 -9.34 3.56 -4.41
N MET A 134 -8.53 4.42 -3.77
CA MET A 134 -8.73 4.80 -2.38
C MET A 134 -9.93 5.73 -2.15
N ASN A 135 -10.23 6.66 -3.06
CA ASN A 135 -11.44 7.46 -2.91
C ASN A 135 -12.71 6.69 -3.28
N VAL A 136 -12.62 5.70 -4.19
CA VAL A 136 -13.78 4.85 -4.51
C VAL A 136 -14.20 4.05 -3.27
N MET A 137 -13.24 3.53 -2.51
CA MET A 137 -13.48 2.85 -1.23
C MET A 137 -14.21 3.73 -0.20
N LYS A 138 -14.05 5.06 -0.26
CA LYS A 138 -14.75 6.00 0.65
C LYS A 138 -16.17 6.33 0.22
N GLY A 139 -16.54 6.05 -1.03
CA GLY A 139 -17.90 6.20 -1.52
C GLY A 139 -18.86 5.15 -0.94
N MET A 140 -18.32 4.00 -0.52
CA MET A 140 -19.10 2.93 0.08
C MET A 140 -19.25 3.14 1.59
N PRO A 141 -20.48 3.32 2.12
CA PRO A 141 -20.69 3.59 3.53
C PRO A 141 -20.19 2.44 4.42
N GLU A 142 -20.32 1.19 3.97
CA GLU A 142 -19.88 -0.02 4.69
C GLU A 142 -18.36 -0.03 4.90
N LEU A 143 -17.60 0.12 3.81
CA LEU A 143 -16.13 0.14 3.88
C LEU A 143 -15.61 1.37 4.63
N ALA A 144 -16.27 2.52 4.46
CA ALA A 144 -15.94 3.72 5.23
C ALA A 144 -16.17 3.53 6.74
N HIS A 145 -17.19 2.76 7.15
CA HIS A 145 -17.41 2.41 8.56
C HIS A 145 -16.30 1.50 9.09
N MET A 146 -15.92 0.47 8.32
CA MET A 146 -14.81 -0.41 8.68
C MET A 146 -13.48 0.35 8.83
N ILE A 147 -13.15 1.24 7.88
CA ILE A 147 -11.92 2.05 7.92
C ILE A 147 -11.92 3.00 9.13
N ARG A 148 -13.05 3.61 9.47
CA ARG A 148 -13.17 4.44 10.68
C ARG A 148 -12.92 3.61 11.94
N GLY A 149 -13.48 2.41 12.03
CA GLY A 149 -13.20 1.47 13.13
C GLY A 149 -11.71 1.11 13.23
N MET A 150 -11.09 0.83 12.08
CA MET A 150 -9.65 0.53 12.01
C MET A 150 -8.78 1.74 12.41
N SER A 151 -9.18 2.96 12.06
CA SER A 151 -8.41 4.17 12.41
C SER A 151 -8.28 4.37 13.92
N GLY A 152 -9.32 4.02 14.69
CA GLY A 152 -9.24 4.01 16.15
C GLY A 152 -8.30 2.93 16.68
N ALA A 153 -8.34 1.74 16.09
CA ALA A 153 -7.44 0.64 16.44
C ALA A 153 -5.96 0.98 16.13
N LEU A 154 -5.67 1.72 15.06
CA LEU A 154 -4.31 2.11 14.69
C LEU A 154 -3.63 2.95 15.77
N VAL A 155 -4.36 3.85 16.44
CA VAL A 155 -3.80 4.65 17.54
C VAL A 155 -3.44 3.75 18.73
N ALA A 156 -4.32 2.81 19.09
CA ALA A 156 -4.04 1.84 20.15
C ALA A 156 -2.86 0.92 19.79
N LEU A 157 -2.80 0.42 18.56
CA LEU A 157 -1.69 -0.39 18.04
C LEU A 157 -0.38 0.39 18.02
N PHE A 158 -0.42 1.69 17.70
CA PHE A 158 0.78 2.55 17.72
C PHE A 158 1.35 2.66 19.13
N TRP A 159 0.52 2.95 20.13
CA TRP A 159 0.97 3.03 21.52
C TRP A 159 1.40 1.66 22.08
N GLY A 160 0.67 0.59 21.75
CA GLY A 160 1.05 -0.77 22.12
C GLY A 160 2.38 -1.19 21.49
N GLY A 161 2.57 -0.95 20.20
CA GLY A 161 3.81 -1.21 19.49
C GLY A 161 4.98 -0.38 20.04
N THR A 162 4.74 0.87 20.41
CA THR A 162 5.73 1.73 21.07
C THR A 162 6.18 1.14 22.41
N LEU A 163 5.24 0.68 23.25
CA LEU A 163 5.56 0.02 24.51
C LEU A 163 6.38 -1.26 24.31
N VAL A 164 5.94 -2.11 23.38
CA VAL A 164 6.66 -3.35 23.02
C VAL A 164 8.07 -3.04 22.52
N PHE A 165 8.24 -2.03 21.67
CA PHE A 165 9.54 -1.58 21.19
C PHE A 165 10.49 -1.20 22.35
N PHE A 166 10.01 -0.42 23.32
CA PHE A 166 10.83 -0.08 24.49
C PHE A 166 11.20 -1.30 25.34
N VAL A 167 10.25 -2.21 25.56
CA VAL A 167 10.51 -3.46 26.30
C VAL A 167 11.56 -4.31 25.57
N LEU A 168 11.44 -4.47 24.25
CA LEU A 168 12.43 -5.16 23.43
C LEU A 168 13.80 -4.49 23.45
N CYS A 169 13.88 -3.16 23.49
CA CYS A 169 15.15 -2.45 23.65
C CYS A 169 15.84 -2.79 24.99
N VAL A 170 15.09 -2.77 26.10
CA VAL A 170 15.62 -3.11 27.43
C VAL A 170 16.12 -4.55 27.46
N TRP A 171 15.30 -5.50 26.99
CA TRP A 171 15.70 -6.90 26.91
C TRP A 171 16.85 -7.12 25.92
N GLY A 172 16.89 -6.37 24.82
CA GLY A 172 17.99 -6.40 23.86
C GLY A 172 19.32 -5.99 24.49
N ILE A 173 19.33 -4.94 25.31
CA ILE A 173 20.53 -4.50 26.06
C ILE A 173 20.97 -5.58 27.05
N LEU A 174 20.02 -6.17 27.81
CA LEU A 174 20.32 -7.25 28.74
C LEU A 174 20.86 -8.50 28.02
N ALA A 175 20.28 -8.84 26.87
CA ALA A 175 20.70 -9.99 26.07
C ALA A 175 22.13 -9.84 25.56
N VAL A 176 22.52 -8.65 25.09
CA VAL A 176 23.91 -8.39 24.68
C VAL A 176 24.87 -8.51 25.86
N ARG A 177 24.45 -8.11 27.07
CA ARG A 177 25.29 -8.16 28.27
C ARG A 177 25.41 -9.56 28.87
N ILE A 178 24.33 -10.34 28.83
CA ILE A 178 24.21 -11.61 29.58
C ILE A 178 24.18 -12.82 28.64
N ILE A 179 23.31 -12.79 27.64
CA ILE A 179 23.07 -13.94 26.75
C ILE A 179 24.18 -14.08 25.71
N HIS A 180 24.68 -12.96 25.17
CA HIS A 180 25.75 -12.97 24.17
C HIS A 180 27.02 -13.73 24.59
N PRO A 181 27.61 -13.50 25.78
CA PRO A 181 28.80 -14.25 26.18
C PRO A 181 28.51 -15.75 26.35
N LEU A 182 27.33 -16.13 26.82
CA LEU A 182 26.92 -17.54 26.89
C LEU A 182 26.76 -18.15 25.48
N ASN A 183 26.15 -17.39 24.57
CA ASN A 183 25.96 -17.78 23.17
C ASN A 183 27.29 -18.01 22.44
N GLN A 184 28.31 -17.19 22.74
CA GLN A 184 29.67 -17.36 22.22
C GLN A 184 30.37 -18.60 22.79
N GLU A 185 30.09 -18.96 24.04
CA GLU A 185 30.65 -20.17 24.63
C GLU A 185 30.05 -21.44 24.02
N LEU A 186 28.74 -21.44 23.76
CA LEU A 186 28.05 -22.53 23.03
C LEU A 186 28.56 -22.67 21.59
N ASP A 187 28.88 -21.55 20.94
CA ASP A 187 29.50 -21.55 19.61
C ASP A 187 30.88 -22.20 19.63
N ARG A 188 31.71 -21.88 20.63
CA ARG A 188 33.03 -22.54 20.83
C ARG A 188 32.91 -24.03 21.10
N GLN A 189 31.84 -24.46 21.77
CA GLN A 189 31.54 -25.87 22.02
C GLN A 189 30.99 -26.60 20.78
N GLY A 190 30.80 -25.90 19.65
CA GLY A 190 30.32 -26.48 18.39
C GLY A 190 28.83 -26.76 18.36
N VAL A 191 28.04 -26.31 19.35
CA VAL A 191 26.61 -26.60 19.48
C VAL A 191 25.84 -26.13 18.25
N TRP A 192 26.11 -24.91 17.78
CA TRP A 192 25.45 -24.33 16.61
C TRP A 192 25.83 -25.00 15.28
N ALA A 193 27.04 -25.58 15.19
CA ALA A 193 27.47 -26.35 14.02
C ALA A 193 26.67 -27.65 13.87
N HIS A 194 26.27 -28.27 14.99
CA HIS A 194 25.41 -29.45 14.99
C HIS A 194 23.95 -29.13 14.63
N THR A 195 23.46 -27.93 14.95
CA THR A 195 22.10 -27.48 14.63
C THR A 195 21.96 -26.89 13.22
N GLY A 196 23.08 -26.62 12.53
CA GLY A 196 23.08 -26.05 11.17
C GLY A 196 22.61 -24.59 11.09
N CYS A 197 22.66 -23.84 12.19
CA CYS A 197 22.13 -22.48 12.25
C CYS A 197 23.21 -21.42 12.03
N GLU A 198 23.24 -20.81 10.83
CA GLU A 198 24.22 -19.77 10.48
C GLU A 198 24.00 -18.44 11.23
N ARG A 199 22.75 -18.13 11.59
CA ARG A 199 22.38 -16.84 12.23
C ARG A 199 22.54 -16.87 13.76
N CYS A 200 22.49 -18.05 14.39
CA CYS A 200 22.42 -18.22 15.85
C CYS A 200 23.63 -17.65 16.61
N PRO A 201 24.89 -17.83 16.17
CA PRO A 201 26.06 -17.31 16.90
C PRO A 201 26.05 -15.77 17.04
N ARG A 202 25.51 -15.08 16.03
CA ARG A 202 25.43 -13.62 15.95
C ARG A 202 24.08 -13.03 16.37
N ALA A 203 23.17 -13.84 16.89
CA ALA A 203 21.83 -13.42 17.27
C ALA A 203 21.83 -12.34 18.37
N PHE A 204 22.76 -12.42 19.33
CA PHE A 204 22.83 -11.50 20.47
C PHE A 204 24.03 -10.54 20.43
N GLU A 205 24.68 -10.40 19.27
CA GLU A 205 25.90 -9.58 19.13
C GLU A 205 25.65 -8.08 19.32
N THR A 206 24.49 -7.59 18.87
CA THR A 206 24.11 -6.18 18.97
C THR A 206 22.67 -6.07 19.47
N VAL A 207 22.31 -4.91 20.04
CA VAL A 207 20.94 -4.68 20.53
C VAL A 207 19.91 -4.87 19.41
N THR A 208 20.21 -4.41 18.19
CA THR A 208 19.34 -4.60 17.02
C THR A 208 19.21 -6.07 16.62
N ASN A 209 20.30 -6.84 16.65
CA ASN A 209 20.23 -8.29 16.39
C ASN A 209 19.39 -8.99 17.48
N SER A 210 19.61 -8.67 18.76
CA SER A 210 18.85 -9.21 19.88
C SER A 210 17.36 -8.86 19.78
N MET A 211 17.02 -7.62 19.42
CA MET A 211 15.64 -7.18 19.20
C MET A 211 15.00 -7.94 18.03
N LEU A 212 15.71 -8.15 16.92
CA LEU A 212 15.22 -8.97 15.81
C LEU A 212 14.96 -10.40 16.27
N THR A 213 15.90 -11.00 17.01
CA THR A 213 15.76 -12.36 17.55
C THR A 213 14.56 -12.47 18.48
N PHE A 214 14.34 -11.51 19.39
CA PHE A 214 13.15 -11.50 20.25
C PHE A 214 11.85 -11.26 19.47
N THR A 215 11.86 -10.41 18.46
CA THR A 215 10.69 -10.24 17.58
C THR A 215 10.36 -11.53 16.85
N GLN A 216 11.35 -12.24 16.32
CA GLN A 216 11.13 -13.50 15.62
C GLN A 216 10.68 -14.62 16.58
N SER A 217 11.35 -14.78 17.72
CA SER A 217 11.07 -15.90 18.62
C SER A 217 9.87 -15.70 19.54
N ILE A 218 9.67 -14.48 20.05
CA ILE A 218 8.61 -14.18 21.04
C ILE A 218 7.35 -13.66 20.34
N ILE A 219 7.48 -12.70 19.42
CA ILE A 219 6.32 -12.05 18.79
C ILE A 219 5.80 -12.90 17.63
N ALA A 220 6.66 -13.29 16.70
CA ALA A 220 6.27 -14.13 15.57
C ALA A 220 6.14 -15.62 15.93
N GLY A 221 6.69 -16.04 17.08
CA GLY A 221 6.65 -17.43 17.55
C GLY A 221 7.49 -18.40 16.73
N ASP A 222 8.43 -17.88 15.93
CA ASP A 222 9.24 -18.66 15.01
C ASP A 222 10.53 -19.16 15.68
N SER A 223 10.88 -20.43 15.44
CA SER A 223 12.20 -21.00 15.72
C SER A 223 12.70 -20.84 17.17
N TRP A 224 11.79 -20.67 18.13
CA TRP A 224 12.12 -20.52 19.56
C TRP A 224 12.89 -21.74 20.09
N GLY A 225 12.49 -22.96 19.69
CA GLY A 225 13.10 -24.20 20.16
C GLY A 225 14.53 -24.41 19.66
N VAL A 226 14.88 -23.81 18.52
CA VAL A 226 16.25 -23.86 17.98
C VAL A 226 17.17 -22.90 18.72
N MET A 227 16.66 -21.73 19.11
CA MET A 227 17.45 -20.68 19.77
C MET A 227 17.52 -20.82 21.29
N ALA A 228 16.42 -21.19 21.95
CA ALA A 228 16.28 -21.09 23.41
C ALA A 228 16.56 -22.39 24.16
N VAL A 229 16.51 -23.55 23.51
CA VAL A 229 16.82 -24.84 24.15
C VAL A 229 18.33 -25.04 24.40
N PRO A 230 19.22 -24.62 23.47
CA PRO A 230 20.66 -24.78 23.69
C PRO A 230 21.28 -23.75 24.66
N ILE A 231 20.57 -22.64 24.93
CA ILE A 231 21.00 -21.53 25.80
C ILE A 231 20.45 -21.72 27.20
#